data_AF-G9PNZ7-F1
#
_entry.id   AF-G9PNZ7-F1
#
_cell.length_a   1.000
_cell.length_b   1.000
_cell.length_c   1.000
_cell.angle_alpha   90.00
_cell.angle_beta   90.00
_cell.angle_gamma   90.00
#
_symmetry.space_group_name_H-M   'P 1'
#
loop_
_entity.id
_entity.type
_entity.pdbx_description
1 polymer ?
#
loop_
_entity_poly.entity_id
_entity_poly.type
_entity_poly.pdbx_seq_one_letter_code
_entity_poly.pdbx_strand_id
1 'polypeptide(L)' 'MPDQPADHAANLGPAAGATGTPDESGVVDVVVLAGGTGRRLDGASKPDVVARGARLLDHVLAGLEQ' A
#
# COMPACT_ATOMS: atom_id res chain seq x y z
N MET A 1 30.23 -1.43 -8.30
CA MET A 1 28.87 -0.89 -8.07
C MET A 1 28.16 -1.91 -7.20
N PRO A 2 27.73 -1.59 -5.97
CA PRO A 2 26.91 -2.54 -5.23
C PRO A 2 25.55 -2.63 -5.93
N ASP A 3 25.17 -3.84 -6.35
CA ASP A 3 23.82 -4.15 -6.83
C ASP A 3 22.85 -4.03 -5.65
N GLN A 4 22.01 -3.00 -5.69
CA GLN A 4 20.95 -2.79 -4.72
C GLN A 4 19.78 -3.72 -5.08
N PRO A 5 19.21 -4.49 -4.12
CA PRO A 5 18.25 -5.54 -4.42
C PRO A 5 16.95 -4.94 -4.96
N ALA A 6 16.40 -5.59 -5.99
CA ALA A 6 15.09 -5.29 -6.54
C ALA A 6 13.99 -5.67 -5.54
N ASP A 7 13.75 -4.83 -4.52
CA ASP A 7 12.52 -4.86 -3.73
C ASP A 7 11.40 -4.07 -4.45
N HIS A 8 11.24 -4.34 -5.75
CA HIS A 8 10.22 -3.71 -6.58
C HIS A 8 9.06 -4.68 -6.78
N ALA A 9 7.98 -4.41 -6.04
CA ALA A 9 6.69 -5.09 -6.06
C ALA A 9 6.68 -6.49 -5.41
N ALA A 10 6.34 -6.52 -4.12
CA ALA A 10 5.61 -7.66 -3.59
C ALA A 10 4.28 -7.76 -4.35
N ASN A 11 4.27 -8.56 -5.42
CA ASN A 11 3.06 -8.92 -6.15
C ASN A 11 2.23 -9.82 -5.23
N LEU A 12 1.44 -9.19 -4.37
CA LEU A 12 0.39 -9.87 -3.63
C LEU A 12 -0.61 -10.34 -4.69
N GLY A 13 -0.74 -11.65 -4.83
CA GLY A 13 -1.65 -12.30 -5.77
C GLY A 13 -3.12 -11.89 -5.55
N PRO A 14 -4.08 -12.55 -6.22
CA PRO A 14 -5.49 -12.22 -6.05
C PRO A 14 -5.81 -12.15 -4.55
N ALA A 15 -6.38 -11.03 -4.10
CA ALA A 15 -6.74 -10.83 -2.70
C ALA A 15 -7.82 -11.86 -2.34
N ALA A 16 -7.38 -13.05 -1.93
CA ALA A 16 -8.23 -13.96 -1.18
C ALA A 16 -8.63 -13.16 0.07
N GLY A 17 -9.93 -12.85 0.16
CA GLY A 17 -10.47 -12.07 1.27
C GLY A 17 -9.94 -12.64 2.58
N ALA A 18 -9.42 -11.77 3.44
CA ALA A 18 -8.89 -12.16 4.73
C ALA A 18 -10.00 -12.83 5.56
N THR A 19 -10.07 -14.16 5.53
CA THR A 19 -10.98 -14.96 6.34
C THR A 19 -10.28 -15.27 7.67
N GLY A 20 -9.98 -14.23 8.45
CA GLY A 20 -9.54 -14.37 9.83
C GLY A 20 -10.74 -14.18 10.75
N THR A 21 -10.98 -15.11 11.68
CA THR A 21 -11.95 -14.90 12.77
C THR A 21 -11.43 -13.79 13.68
N PRO A 22 -12.26 -12.83 14.10
CA PRO A 22 -11.80 -11.72 14.95
C PRO A 22 -11.44 -12.27 16.33
N ASP A 23 -10.15 -12.35 16.62
CA ASP A 23 -9.63 -12.40 17.98
C ASP A 23 -9.62 -10.97 18.52
N GLU A 24 -9.92 -10.75 19.79
CA GLU A 24 -9.98 -9.40 20.39
C GLU A 24 -8.60 -8.68 20.41
N SER A 25 -7.51 -9.38 20.08
CA SER A 25 -6.21 -8.77 19.74
C SER A 25 -6.12 -8.25 18.29
N GLY A 26 -7.22 -8.31 17.52
CA GLY A 26 -7.27 -8.16 16.06
C GLY A 26 -8.17 -7.03 15.55
N VAL A 27 -8.40 -5.99 16.35
CA VAL A 27 -9.12 -4.80 15.87
C VAL A 27 -8.23 -4.04 14.89
N VAL A 28 -8.65 -3.98 13.62
CA VAL A 28 -8.02 -3.13 12.61
C VAL A 28 -8.76 -1.80 12.60
N ASP A 29 -8.09 -0.73 13.02
CA ASP A 29 -8.69 0.61 13.07
C ASP A 29 -8.93 1.16 11.65
N VAL A 30 -8.00 0.92 10.73
CA VAL A 30 -8.05 1.49 9.37
C VAL A 30 -7.50 0.51 8.34
N VAL A 31 -8.22 0.33 7.23
CA VAL A 31 -7.77 -0.39 6.04
C VAL A 31 -7.67 0.58 4.86
N VAL A 32 -6.49 0.66 4.24
CA VAL A 32 -6.25 1.49 3.05
C VAL A 32 -6.21 0.62 1.80
N LEU A 33 -7.20 0.76 0.92
CA LEU A 33 -7.20 0.13 -0.40
C LEU A 33 -6.39 0.99 -1.39
N ALA A 34 -5.07 0.83 -1.33
CA ALA A 34 -4.12 1.77 -1.92
C ALA A 34 -4.03 1.75 -3.46
N GLY A 35 -4.56 0.73 -4.16
CA GLY A 35 -4.60 0.75 -5.62
C GLY A 35 -4.93 -0.58 -6.29
N GLY A 36 -5.16 -0.51 -7.61
CA GLY A 36 -5.24 -1.66 -8.50
C GLY A 36 -3.94 -1.85 -9.30
N THR A 37 -4.03 -2.26 -10.56
CA THR A 37 -2.86 -2.64 -11.40
C THR A 37 -1.92 -1.52 -11.85
N GLY A 38 -2.09 -0.28 -11.37
CA GLY A 38 -1.23 0.84 -11.78
C GLY A 38 -1.29 1.22 -13.27
N ARG A 39 -2.21 0.65 -14.07
CA ARG A 39 -2.25 0.84 -15.54
C ARG A 39 -2.37 2.29 -16.02
N ARG A 40 -2.96 3.17 -15.19
CA ARG A 40 -3.08 4.61 -15.50
C ARG A 40 -1.85 5.43 -15.08
N LEU A 41 -0.91 4.79 -14.39
CA LEU A 41 0.30 5.38 -13.84
C LEU A 41 1.53 4.71 -14.47
N ASP A 42 1.40 4.21 -15.71
CA ASP A 42 2.45 3.48 -16.44
C ASP A 42 3.03 2.27 -15.67
N GLY A 43 2.18 1.61 -14.89
CA GLY A 43 2.56 0.45 -14.08
C GLY A 43 3.14 0.80 -12.71
N ALA A 44 3.25 2.10 -12.37
CA ALA A 44 3.65 2.50 -11.03
C ALA A 44 2.62 2.06 -9.98
N SER A 45 3.14 1.57 -8.86
CA SER A 45 2.36 1.27 -7.66
C SER A 45 1.81 2.57 -7.08
N LYS A 46 0.48 2.71 -7.05
CA LYS A 46 -0.20 3.92 -6.58
C LYS A 46 0.22 4.41 -5.19
N PRO A 47 0.40 3.56 -4.14
CA PRO A 47 0.88 4.05 -2.84
C PRO A 47 2.26 4.71 -2.90
N ASP A 48 3.08 4.37 -3.90
CA ASP A 48 4.45 4.85 -4.05
C ASP A 48 4.57 6.10 -4.92
N VAL A 49 3.50 6.49 -5.62
CA VAL A 49 3.50 7.72 -6.42
C VAL A 49 3.76 8.92 -5.53
N VAL A 50 4.73 9.74 -5.94
CA VAL A 50 5.06 10.98 -5.24
C VAL A 50 4.19 12.11 -5.79
N ALA A 51 3.43 12.73 -4.91
CA ALA A 51 2.66 13.95 -5.19
C ALA A 51 3.03 15.00 -4.15
N ARG A 52 3.25 16.24 -4.57
CA ARG A 52 3.58 17.35 -3.65
C ARG A 52 4.76 17.03 -2.70
N GLY A 53 5.74 16.23 -3.17
CA GLY A 53 6.95 15.90 -2.41
C GLY A 53 6.83 14.73 -1.42
N ALA A 54 5.68 14.06 -1.28
CA ALA A 54 5.53 12.86 -0.45
C ALA A 54 4.73 11.77 -1.17
N ARG A 55 4.82 10.52 -0.70
CA ARG A 55 4.09 9.39 -1.29
C ARG A 55 2.61 9.54 -1.03
N LEU A 56 1.77 9.09 -1.97
CA LEU A 56 0.32 9.12 -1.81
C LEU A 56 -0.15 8.41 -0.54
N LEU A 57 0.51 7.32 -0.12
CA LEU A 57 0.17 6.64 1.13
C LEU A 57 0.48 7.52 2.35
N ASP A 58 1.61 8.22 2.34
CA ASP A 58 2.03 9.06 3.47
C ASP A 58 1.05 10.23 3.67
N HIS A 59 0.52 10.80 2.58
CA HIS A 59 -0.55 11.81 2.64
C HIS A 59 -1.83 11.28 3.30
N VAL A 60 -2.19 10.02 3.01
CA VAL A 60 -3.38 9.38 3.62
C VAL A 60 -3.17 9.16 5.11
N LEU A 61 -2.00 8.63 5.50
CA LEU A 61 -1.68 8.35 6.90
C LEU A 61 -1.57 9.63 7.73
N ALA A 62 -0.94 10.67 7.20
CA ALA A 62 -0.86 11.98 7.86
C ALA A 62 -2.24 12.62 8.10
N GLY A 63 -3.25 12.29 7.28
CA GLY A 63 -4.63 12.75 7.48
C GLY A 63 -5.38 12.04 8.63
N LEU A 64 -4.83 10.96 9.18
CA LEU A 64 -5.41 10.22 10.30
C LEU A 64 -4.87 10.69 11.65
N GLU A 65 -3.74 11.38 11.66
CA GLU A 65 -3.15 12.00 12.85
C GLU A 65 -3.95 13.29 13.20
N GLN A 66 -4.97 13.16 14.05
CA GLN A 66 -5.76 14.28 14.60
C GLN A 66 -5.50 14.47 16.10
#